data_AF-A0A2M8CHR7-F1
#
_entry.id   AF-A0A2M8CHR7-F1
#
_cell.length_a   1.000
_cell.length_b   1.000
_cell.length_c   1.000
_cell.angle_alpha   90.00
_cell.angle_beta   90.00
_cell.angle_gamma   90.00
#
_symmetry.space_group_name_H-M   'P 1'
#
loop_
_entity.id
_entity.type
_entity.pdbx_description
1 polymer ?
#
loop_
_entity_poly.entity_id
_entity_poly.type
_entity_poly.pdbx_seq_one_letter_code
_entity_poly.pdbx_strand_id
1 'polypeptide(L)'
;MVGVASYVVQTVFPVIGISIYWFWMLLFMFCFTNYVYWQLLKQFYNRISRFTNALMLINFGKLFLYTLIIAVFSWFNKDQAISFAITFFVYYMIITFFEIKGLLNLK
;
A
#
# COMPACT_ATOMS: atom_id res chain seq x y z
N MET A 1 4.16 -15.19 -6.69
CA MET A 1 2.99 -14.29 -6.55
C MET A 1 3.31 -12.83 -6.89
N VAL A 2 4.50 -12.30 -6.60
CA VAL A 2 4.90 -10.92 -6.95
C VAL A 2 4.94 -10.67 -8.47
N GLY A 3 5.43 -11.62 -9.27
CA GLY A 3 5.51 -11.47 -10.73
C GLY A 3 4.16 -11.39 -11.45
N VAL A 4 3.10 -12.00 -10.89
CA VAL A 4 1.75 -11.93 -11.48
C VAL A 4 1.14 -10.56 -11.26
N ALA A 5 1.37 -9.96 -10.09
CA ALA A 5 0.95 -8.59 -9.81
C ALA A 5 1.66 -7.59 -10.74
N SER A 6 2.96 -7.78 -10.99
CA SER A 6 3.71 -6.96 -11.96
C SER A 6 3.15 -7.09 -13.39
N TYR A 7 2.75 -8.29 -13.81
CA TYR A 7 2.21 -8.53 -15.15
C TYR A 7 0.82 -7.90 -15.34
N VAL A 8 -0.05 -7.94 -14.34
CA VAL A 8 -1.39 -7.32 -14.37
C VAL A 8 -1.31 -5.80 -14.42
N VAL A 9 -0.34 -5.18 -13.72
CA VAL A 9 -0.12 -3.74 -13.81
C VAL A 9 0.32 -3.32 -15.20
N GLN A 10 1.15 -4.14 -15.86
CA GLN A 10 1.65 -3.87 -17.21
C GLN A 10 0.55 -3.98 -18.29
N THR A 11 -0.41 -4.90 -18.11
CA THR A 11 -1.52 -5.07 -19.08
C THR A 11 -2.65 -4.06 -18.91
N VAL A 12 -2.88 -3.56 -17.69
CA VAL A 12 -3.96 -2.59 -17.41
C VAL A 12 -3.53 -1.14 -17.65
N PHE A 13 -2.24 -0.82 -17.51
CA PHE A 13 -1.70 0.53 -17.72
C PHE A 13 -0.50 0.54 -18.68
N PRO A 14 -0.69 0.18 -19.98
CA PRO A 14 0.40 0.12 -20.95
C PRO A 14 1.03 1.48 -21.28
N VAL A 15 0.37 2.59 -20.94
CA VAL A 15 0.80 3.96 -21.28
C VAL A 15 1.72 4.58 -20.22
N ILE A 16 1.80 4.00 -19.02
CA ILE A 16 2.45 4.61 -17.87
C ILE A 16 3.55 3.65 -17.40
N GLY A 17 4.77 3.86 -17.89
CA GLY A 17 5.92 3.04 -17.52
C GLY A 17 6.02 2.89 -16.01
N ILE A 18 6.23 1.68 -15.52
CA ILE A 18 6.43 1.39 -14.10
C ILE A 18 7.64 2.19 -13.61
N SER A 19 7.48 2.94 -12.52
CA SER A 19 8.58 3.73 -11.96
C SER A 19 9.77 2.80 -11.65
N ILE A 20 11.00 3.22 -11.95
CA ILE A 20 12.22 2.43 -11.67
C ILE A 20 12.33 2.04 -10.18
N TYR A 21 11.69 2.83 -9.30
CA TYR A 21 11.65 2.62 -7.85
C TYR A 21 10.56 1.65 -7.39
N TRP A 22 9.86 0.97 -8.30
CA TRP A 22 8.73 0.09 -7.98
C TRP A 22 9.07 -0.98 -6.92
N PHE A 23 10.27 -1.55 -6.98
CA PHE A 23 10.71 -2.56 -6.03
C PHE A 23 10.80 -2.00 -4.60
N TRP A 24 11.38 -0.81 -4.46
CA TRP A 24 11.54 -0.13 -3.17
C TRP A 24 10.19 0.32 -2.60
N MET A 25 9.28 0.82 -3.44
CA MET A 25 7.92 1.16 -3.01
C MET A 25 7.21 -0.06 -2.43
N LEU A 26 7.24 -1.17 -3.16
CA LEU A 26 6.50 -2.38 -2.80
C LEU A 26 7.07 -2.97 -1.49
N LEU A 27 8.40 -3.01 -1.36
CA LEU A 27 9.07 -3.46 -0.14
C LEU A 27 8.71 -2.55 1.05
N PHE A 28 8.76 -1.24 0.88
CA PHE A 28 8.35 -0.28 1.91
C PHE A 28 6.90 -0.49 2.34
N MET A 29 5.96 -0.56 1.40
CA MET A 29 4.54 -0.73 1.70
C MET A 29 4.26 -2.07 2.39
N PHE A 30 4.93 -3.15 1.97
CA PHE A 30 4.78 -4.47 2.55
C PHE A 30 5.33 -4.51 3.98
N CYS A 31 6.55 -4.02 4.21
CA CYS A 31 7.15 -3.95 5.53
C CYS A 31 6.32 -3.07 6.48
N PHE A 32 5.90 -1.89 6.01
CA PHE A 32 5.07 -0.98 6.79
C PHE A 32 3.72 -1.61 7.17
N THR A 33 3.07 -2.29 6.22
CA THR A 33 1.80 -2.98 6.46
C THR A 33 1.95 -4.12 7.47
N ASN A 34 2.97 -4.96 7.34
CA ASN A 34 3.24 -6.04 8.30
C ASN A 34 3.57 -5.49 9.69
N TYR A 35 4.35 -4.41 9.76
CA TYR A 35 4.69 -3.74 11.02
C TYR A 35 3.42 -3.23 11.74
N VAL A 36 2.55 -2.52 11.02
CA VAL A 36 1.25 -2.05 11.53
C VAL A 36 0.41 -3.23 12.04
N TYR A 37 0.30 -4.28 11.23
CA TYR A 37 -0.48 -5.46 11.56
C TYR A 37 0.04 -6.15 12.83
N TRP A 38 1.36 -6.27 12.99
CA TRP A 38 1.98 -6.87 14.17
C TRP A 38 1.75 -6.03 15.44
N GLN A 39 1.85 -4.70 15.34
CA GLN A 39 1.57 -3.80 16.46
C GLN A 39 0.10 -3.88 16.90
N LEU A 40 -0.82 -3.93 15.94
CA LEU A 40 -2.24 -4.08 16.21
C LEU A 40 -2.57 -5.43 16.84
N LEU A 41 -1.97 -6.52 16.36
CA LEU A 41 -2.12 -7.84 16.96
C LEU A 41 -1.66 -7.84 18.43
N LYS A 42 -0.51 -7.22 18.71
CA LYS A 42 0.03 -7.12 20.08
C LYS A 42 -0.91 -6.34 21.02
N GLN A 43 -1.57 -5.29 20.54
CA GLN A 43 -2.48 -4.48 21.36
C GLN A 43 -3.90 -5.06 21.48
N PHE A 44 -4.43 -5.71 20.44
CA PHE A 44 -5.85 -6.05 20.33
C PHE A 44 -6.14 -7.53 20.10
N TYR A 45 -5.18 -8.42 20.37
CA TYR A 45 -5.28 -9.89 20.16
C TYR A 45 -6.65 -10.51 20.53
N ASN A 46 -7.25 -10.09 21.65
CA ASN A 46 -8.53 -10.63 22.14
C ASN A 46 -9.77 -9.78 21.81
N ARG A 47 -9.66 -8.71 21.03
CA ARG A 47 -10.78 -7.79 20.74
C ARG A 47 -10.85 -7.44 19.25
N ILE A 48 -11.33 -8.41 18.47
CA ILE A 48 -11.48 -8.35 17.00
C ILE A 48 -12.20 -7.06 16.55
N SER A 49 -13.27 -6.63 17.23
CA SER A 49 -13.97 -5.38 16.87
C SER A 49 -13.08 -4.13 17.00
N ARG A 50 -12.22 -4.06 18.03
CA ARG A 50 -11.31 -2.92 18.22
C ARG A 50 -10.10 -3.00 17.28
N PHE A 51 -9.65 -4.22 16.97
CA PHE A 51 -8.63 -4.47 15.95
C PHE A 51 -9.08 -3.96 14.57
N THR A 52 -10.28 -4.30 14.11
CA THR A 52 -10.80 -3.86 12.82
C THR A 52 -10.96 -2.34 12.74
N ASN A 53 -11.49 -1.70 13.79
CA ASN A 53 -11.62 -0.23 13.83
C ASN A 53 -10.26 0.48 13.79
N ALA A 54 -9.28 -0.02 14.54
CA ALA A 54 -7.92 0.53 14.54
C ALA A 54 -7.23 0.32 13.19
N LEU A 55 -7.40 -0.86 12.56
CA LEU A 55 -6.83 -1.14 11.24
C LEU A 55 -7.43 -0.25 10.15
N MET A 56 -8.76 -0.03 10.17
CA MET A 56 -9.40 0.91 9.25
C MET A 56 -8.92 2.34 9.45
N LEU A 57 -8.77 2.81 10.69
CA LEU A 57 -8.25 4.15 10.99
C LEU A 57 -6.81 4.32 10.50
N ILE A 58 -5.96 3.31 10.72
CA ILE A 58 -4.58 3.36 10.27
C ILE A 58 -4.53 3.34 8.74
N ASN A 59 -5.35 2.52 8.06
CA ASN A 59 -5.43 2.52 6.59
C ASN A 59 -5.85 3.87 6.02
N PHE A 60 -6.79 4.56 6.68
CA PHE A 60 -7.09 5.94 6.34
C PHE A 60 -5.89 6.87 6.56
N GLY A 61 -5.15 6.72 7.66
CA GLY A 61 -3.90 7.43 7.90
C GLY A 61 -2.80 7.14 6.87
N LYS A 62 -2.73 5.90 6.35
CA LYS A 62 -1.77 5.52 5.30
C LYS A 62 -1.99 6.36 4.04
N LEU A 63 -3.23 6.67 3.66
CA LEU A 63 -3.52 7.53 2.50
C LEU A 63 -2.86 8.90 2.61
N PHE A 64 -2.93 9.54 3.78
CA PHE A 64 -2.27 10.83 4.01
C PHE A 64 -0.75 10.72 3.94
N LEU A 65 -0.19 9.72 4.61
CA LEU A 65 1.25 9.47 4.60
C LEU A 65 1.77 9.23 3.18
N TYR A 66 1.05 8.43 2.41
CA TYR A 66 1.37 8.10 1.02
C TYR A 66 1.23 9.30 0.09
N THR A 67 0.20 10.12 0.28
CA THR A 67 0.06 11.40 -0.45
C THR A 67 1.25 12.32 -0.19
N LEU A 68 1.70 12.39 1.06
CA LEU A 68 2.86 13.20 1.46
C LEU A 68 4.16 12.67 0.83
N ILE A 69 4.38 11.35 0.84
CA ILE A 69 5.53 10.72 0.16
C ILE A 69 5.53 11.05 -1.34
N ILE A 70 4.38 10.89 -2.01
CA ILE A 70 4.26 11.21 -3.44
C ILE A 70 4.56 12.69 -3.69
N ALA A 71 4.02 13.60 -2.87
CA ALA A 71 4.25 15.03 -3.00
C ALA A 71 5.74 15.40 -2.83
N VAL A 72 6.39 14.87 -1.79
CA VAL A 72 7.82 15.09 -1.55
C VAL A 72 8.65 14.54 -2.70
N PHE A 73 8.39 13.31 -3.16
CA PHE A 73 9.12 12.72 -4.29
C PHE A 73 8.94 13.53 -5.58
N SER A 74 7.70 13.95 -5.85
CA SER A 74 7.34 14.73 -7.05
C SER A 74 7.99 16.11 -7.06
N TRP A 75 8.27 16.70 -5.89
CA TRP A 75 8.99 17.96 -5.78
C TRP A 75 10.43 17.84 -6.31
N PHE A 76 11.11 16.73 -6.00
CA PHE A 76 12.48 16.47 -6.44
C PHE A 76 12.57 15.88 -7.85
N ASN A 77 11.57 15.08 -8.28
CA ASN A 77 11.61 14.32 -9.53
C ASN A 77 10.33 14.53 -10.35
N LYS A 78 10.14 15.75 -10.87
CA LYS A 78 8.93 16.16 -11.61
C LYS A 78 8.66 15.27 -12.84
N ASP A 79 9.71 14.86 -13.55
CA ASP A 79 9.59 14.09 -14.79
C ASP A 79 9.01 12.68 -14.57
N GLN A 80 9.20 12.12 -13.38
CA GLN A 80 8.72 10.78 -13.00
C GLN A 80 7.53 10.83 -12.02
N ALA A 81 7.07 12.03 -11.64
CA ALA A 81 6.05 12.23 -10.61
C ALA A 81 4.75 11.47 -10.90
N ILE A 82 4.26 11.55 -12.15
CA ILE A 82 3.02 10.91 -12.57
C ILE A 82 3.14 9.38 -12.52
N SER A 83 4.22 8.84 -13.08
CA SER A 83 4.50 7.40 -13.05
C SER A 83 4.65 6.88 -11.61
N PHE A 84 5.36 7.64 -10.76
CA PHE A 84 5.54 7.31 -9.35
C PHE A 84 4.20 7.28 -8.61
N ALA A 85 3.39 8.34 -8.75
CA ALA A 85 2.10 8.46 -8.09
C ALA A 85 1.15 7.32 -8.46
N ILE A 86 1.07 6.98 -9.74
CA ILE A 86 0.17 5.93 -10.23
C ILE A 86 0.64 4.55 -9.78
N THR A 87 1.93 4.24 -9.93
CA THR A 87 2.52 2.98 -9.46
C THR A 87 2.24 2.79 -7.97
N PHE A 88 2.48 3.85 -7.19
CA PHE A 88 2.27 3.87 -5.75
C PHE A 88 0.79 3.66 -5.39
N PHE A 89 -0.13 4.35 -6.07
CA PHE A 89 -1.57 4.22 -5.84
C PHE A 89 -2.09 2.82 -6.18
N VAL A 90 -1.63 2.22 -7.28
CA VAL A 90 -2.03 0.86 -7.66
C VAL A 90 -1.56 -0.16 -6.63
N TYR A 91 -0.30 -0.07 -6.18
CA TYR A 91 0.20 -0.95 -5.12
C TYR A 91 -0.54 -0.77 -3.80
N TYR A 92 -0.87 0.47 -3.43
CA TYR A 92 -1.71 0.75 -2.28
C TYR A 92 -3.06 0.03 -2.36
N MET A 93 -3.76 0.13 -3.49
CA MET A 93 -5.07 -0.49 -3.69
C MET A 93 -4.98 -2.02 -3.57
N ILE A 94 -3.97 -2.64 -4.18
CA ILE A 94 -3.76 -4.09 -4.13
C ILE A 94 -3.53 -4.54 -2.68
N ILE A 95 -2.60 -3.90 -1.97
CA ILE A 95 -2.25 -4.28 -0.58
C ILE A 95 -3.45 -4.09 0.34
N THR A 96 -4.15 -2.96 0.22
CA THR A 96 -5.34 -2.65 1.05
C THR A 96 -6.45 -3.67 0.81
N PHE A 97 -6.66 -4.09 -0.45
CA PHE A 97 -7.64 -5.13 -0.77
C PHE A 97 -7.30 -6.47 -0.10
N PHE A 98 -6.03 -6.87 -0.11
CA PHE A 98 -5.57 -8.07 0.61
C PHE A 98 -5.72 -7.92 2.13
N GLU A 99 -5.45 -6.75 2.68
CA GLU A 99 -5.58 -6.47 4.12
C GLU A 99 -7.05 -6.60 4.58
N ILE A 100 -7.99 -6.04 3.80
CA ILE A 100 -9.43 -6.14 4.07
C ILE A 100 -9.94 -7.57 3.88
N LYS A 101 -9.49 -8.30 2.85
CA LYS A 101 -9.82 -9.73 2.70
C LYS A 101 -9.29 -10.58 3.84
N GLY A 102 -8.07 -10.31 4.31
CA GLY A 102 -7.50 -10.96 5.49
C GLY A 102 -8.35 -10.72 6.74
N LEU A 103 -8.82 -9.49 6.96
CA LEU A 103 -9.74 -9.15 8.04
C LEU A 103 -11.08 -9.88 7.96
N LEU A 104 -11.67 -9.99 6.76
CA LEU A 104 -12.94 -10.69 6.55
C LEU A 104 -12.84 -12.19 6.90
N ASN A 105 -11.70 -12.81 6.64
CA ASN A 105 -11.44 -14.22 6.99
C ASN A 105 -11.12 -14.45 8.48
N LEU A 106 -10.83 -13.39 9.25
CA LEU A 106 -10.60 -13.46 10.71
C LEU A 106 -11.88 -13.35 11.53
N LYS A 107 -13.01 -13.06 10.88
CA LYS A 107 -14.33 -12.90 11.50
C LYS A 107 -15.06 -14.24 11.53
#